data_AF-A0A5K0XN01-F1
#
_entry.id   AF-A0A5K0XN01-F1
#
_cell.length_a   1.000
_cell.length_b   1.000
_cell.length_c   1.000
_cell.angle_alpha   90.00
_cell.angle_beta   90.00
_cell.angle_gamma   90.00
#
_symmetry.space_group_name_H-M   'P 1'
#
loop_
_entity.id
_entity.type
_entity.pdbx_description
1 polymer ?
#
loop_
_entity_poly.entity_id
_entity_poly.type
_entity_poly.pdbx_seq_one_letter_code
_entity_poly.pdbx_strand_id
1 'polypeptide(L)'
;MVNCLCAFLYKIWPAGRRPKPPPSPSLPATEPTRPSESSPPSSNMAETTRLSQRTSSLVSETRFEYDVFLSFRGEDTRHGFTKHIYEELVRMQVRTFFDNEELETGDKIGDRLSNAIKGSEIFVPIFSVRYADSRWCLMELADIVKCNRLIIPVFLHVNPVDVQKQEGTYGSPLPGFMGRFGEEKVKEWKEALRVAGKAPGFTLDDD
;
A
#
# COMPACT_ATOMS: atom_id res chain seq x y z
N MET A 1 9.17 18.74 -6.03
CA MET A 1 8.37 17.98 -5.04
C MET A 1 8.81 16.53 -4.84
N VAL A 2 9.10 15.75 -5.89
CA VAL A 2 9.51 14.32 -5.76
C VAL A 2 10.63 14.14 -4.73
N ASN A 3 11.69 14.96 -4.79
CA ASN A 3 12.78 14.92 -3.81
C ASN A 3 12.33 15.29 -2.38
N CYS A 4 11.36 16.19 -2.22
CA CYS A 4 10.84 16.58 -0.90
C CYS A 4 9.98 15.48 -0.30
N LEU A 5 9.10 14.87 -1.09
CA LEU A 5 8.29 13.71 -0.68
C LEU A 5 9.22 12.54 -0.34
N CYS A 6 10.19 12.22 -1.19
CA CYS A 6 11.12 11.12 -0.95
C CYS A 6 12.03 11.39 0.27
N ALA A 7 12.52 12.62 0.46
CA ALA A 7 13.28 12.99 1.65
C ALA A 7 12.41 12.97 2.91
N PHE A 8 11.13 13.35 2.82
CA PHE A 8 10.18 13.25 3.94
C PHE A 8 9.93 11.79 4.31
N LEU A 9 9.60 10.96 3.31
CA LEU A 9 9.40 9.51 3.47
C LEU A 9 10.66 8.84 4.05
N TYR A 10 11.86 9.25 3.63
CA TYR A 10 13.13 8.75 4.18
C TYR A 10 13.41 9.21 5.61
N LYS A 11 12.95 10.40 6.01
CA LYS A 11 13.12 10.90 7.39
C LYS A 11 12.18 10.21 8.38
N ILE A 12 10.98 9.86 7.94
CA ILE A 12 10.04 9.07 8.75
C ILE A 12 10.35 7.58 8.69
N TRP A 13 11.24 7.16 7.77
CA TRP A 13 11.71 5.79 7.66
C TRP A 13 12.62 5.42 8.83
N PRO A 14 12.29 4.39 9.65
CA PRO A 14 13.09 4.04 10.82
C PRO A 14 14.50 3.61 10.43
N ALA A 15 15.51 4.27 11.02
CA ALA A 15 16.90 3.87 10.88
C ALA A 15 17.12 2.45 11.43
N GLY A 16 17.56 1.51 10.58
CA GLY A 16 17.99 0.16 11.01
C GLY A 16 17.28 -1.02 10.36
N ARG A 17 16.22 -0.83 9.57
CA ARG A 17 15.67 -1.92 8.73
C ARG A 17 16.57 -2.08 7.49
N ARG A 18 17.36 -3.16 7.42
CA ARG A 18 18.16 -3.47 6.22
C ARG A 18 17.21 -3.65 5.01
N PRO A 19 17.55 -3.10 3.82
CA PRO A 19 16.76 -3.34 2.61
C PRO A 19 16.67 -4.85 2.34
N LYS A 20 15.45 -5.35 2.16
CA LYS A 20 15.23 -6.67 1.58
C LYS A 20 15.16 -6.50 0.06
N PRO A 21 15.75 -7.41 -0.75
CA PRO A 21 15.49 -7.41 -2.18
C PRO A 21 13.97 -7.44 -2.44
N PRO A 22 13.49 -6.79 -3.52
CA PRO A 22 12.08 -6.80 -3.87
C PRO A 22 11.58 -8.24 -3.97
N PRO A 23 10.30 -8.51 -3.61
CA PRO A 23 9.74 -9.83 -3.79
C PRO A 23 9.84 -10.22 -5.26
N SER A 24 10.48 -11.36 -5.54
CA SER A 24 10.60 -11.90 -6.89
C SER A 24 9.21 -12.07 -7.50
N PRO A 25 8.99 -11.73 -8.78
CA PRO A 25 7.76 -12.09 -9.47
C PRO A 25 7.63 -13.62 -9.38
N SER A 26 6.55 -14.10 -8.75
CA SER A 26 6.31 -15.52 -8.57
C SER A 26 6.18 -16.20 -9.93
N LEU A 27 7.25 -16.89 -10.35
CA LEU A 27 7.18 -17.83 -11.45
C LEU A 27 6.22 -18.97 -11.05
N PRO A 28 5.38 -19.47 -11.97
CA PRO A 28 4.45 -20.54 -11.67
C PRO A 28 5.23 -21.79 -11.20
N ALA A 29 4.83 -22.33 -10.05
CA ALA A 29 5.45 -23.49 -9.45
C ALA A 29 5.27 -24.72 -10.36
N THR A 30 6.39 -25.28 -10.84
CA THR A 30 6.46 -26.65 -11.32
C THR A 30 6.36 -27.60 -10.13
N GLU A 31 5.40 -28.52 -10.16
CA GLU A 31 5.20 -29.56 -9.14
C GLU A 31 6.47 -30.42 -8.96
N PRO A 32 6.98 -30.60 -7.72
CA PRO A 32 7.96 -31.64 -7.44
C PRO A 32 7.27 -32.89 -6.87
N THR A 33 7.61 -34.00 -7.49
CA THR A 33 7.28 -35.38 -7.14
C THR A 33 7.60 -35.74 -5.68
N ARG A 34 6.66 -36.47 -5.05
CA ARG A 34 6.69 -37.01 -3.68
C ARG A 34 7.85 -37.99 -3.44
N PRO A 35 8.60 -37.89 -2.32
CA PRO A 35 9.37 -39.01 -1.78
C PRO A 35 8.71 -39.63 -0.53
N SER A 36 8.94 -40.94 -0.38
CA SER A 36 8.45 -41.86 0.63
C SER A 36 9.20 -41.80 1.99
N GLU A 37 8.52 -42.30 3.02
CA GLU A 37 8.90 -42.40 4.44
C GLU A 37 10.14 -43.25 4.75
N SER A 38 10.85 -42.90 5.84
CA SER A 38 11.29 -43.85 6.89
C SER A 38 11.86 -43.11 8.13
N SER A 39 11.40 -43.49 9.33
CA SER A 39 11.79 -42.96 10.66
C SER A 39 12.95 -43.78 11.32
N PRO A 40 13.26 -43.64 12.65
CA PRO A 40 14.47 -42.98 13.22
C PRO A 40 15.39 -43.95 14.03
N PRO A 41 16.36 -43.46 14.84
CA PRO A 41 16.21 -43.69 16.29
C PRO A 41 16.76 -42.61 17.25
N SER A 42 16.47 -42.89 18.52
CA SER A 42 16.53 -42.15 19.80
C SER A 42 17.90 -42.15 20.51
N SER A 43 18.20 -41.17 21.39
CA SER A 43 18.64 -41.41 22.79
C SER A 43 18.92 -40.14 23.61
N ASN A 44 18.65 -40.24 24.91
CA ASN A 44 18.65 -39.27 26.01
C ASN A 44 20.01 -38.63 26.38
N MET A 45 20.00 -37.54 27.17
CA MET A 45 20.41 -37.50 28.60
C MET A 45 20.37 -36.05 29.16
N ALA A 46 19.96 -35.94 30.43
CA ALA A 46 19.81 -34.70 31.20
C ALA A 46 21.15 -34.15 31.73
N GLU A 47 21.25 -32.85 32.02
CA GLU A 47 21.61 -32.29 33.35
C GLU A 47 21.70 -30.74 33.36
N THR A 48 20.90 -30.14 34.25
CA THR A 48 21.03 -28.93 35.09
C THR A 48 22.08 -27.84 34.77
N THR A 49 21.67 -26.56 34.69
CA THR A 49 22.12 -25.42 35.55
C THR A 49 21.36 -24.12 35.23
N ARG A 50 21.05 -23.35 36.29
CA ARG A 50 20.22 -22.14 36.39
C ARG A 50 20.76 -20.89 35.64
N LEU A 51 19.81 -19.95 35.46
CA LEU A 51 19.94 -18.49 35.34
C LEU A 51 20.45 -17.93 34.00
N SER A 52 19.49 -17.48 33.18
CA SER A 52 19.33 -16.04 32.96
C SER A 52 17.99 -15.77 32.29
N GLN A 53 17.19 -14.93 32.92
CA GLN A 53 16.09 -14.25 32.25
C GLN A 53 16.65 -13.51 31.04
N ARG A 54 16.47 -14.06 29.85
CA ARG A 54 16.23 -13.24 28.68
C ARG A 54 14.78 -13.48 28.31
N THR A 55 13.91 -12.67 28.90
CA THR A 55 12.73 -12.19 28.19
C THR A 55 13.27 -11.50 26.94
N SER A 56 13.61 -12.28 25.91
CA SER A 56 13.59 -11.78 24.57
C SER A 56 12.14 -11.42 24.38
N SER A 57 11.84 -10.14 24.55
CA SER A 57 10.63 -9.55 24.03
C SER A 57 10.50 -10.09 22.62
N LEU A 58 9.61 -11.06 22.44
CA LEU A 58 9.03 -11.39 21.15
C LEU A 58 8.13 -10.20 20.82
N VAL A 59 8.72 -9.02 20.66
CA VAL A 59 8.25 -8.13 19.61
C VAL A 59 8.54 -8.95 18.36
N SER A 60 7.57 -9.74 17.94
CA SER A 60 7.50 -10.07 16.52
C SER A 60 7.49 -8.70 15.88
N GLU A 61 8.64 -8.23 15.39
CA GLU A 61 8.65 -7.12 14.46
C GLU A 61 7.76 -7.63 13.32
N THR A 62 6.48 -7.25 13.34
CA THR A 62 5.56 -7.48 12.24
C THR A 62 6.10 -6.58 11.14
N ARG A 63 7.11 -7.10 10.43
CA ARG A 63 7.77 -6.39 9.36
C ARG A 63 6.79 -6.37 8.21
N PHE A 64 6.30 -5.20 7.88
CA PHE A 64 5.51 -4.97 6.68
C PHE A 64 6.25 -5.53 5.46
N GLU A 65 5.52 -6.09 4.50
CA GLU A 65 6.07 -6.56 3.23
C GLU A 65 6.57 -5.36 2.41
N TYR A 66 5.80 -4.28 2.44
CA TYR A 66 6.11 -3.01 1.80
C TYR A 66 6.22 -1.89 2.84
N ASP A 67 7.15 -1.00 2.55
CA ASP A 67 7.43 0.21 3.30
C ASP A 67 6.39 1.29 2.92
N VAL A 68 6.09 1.38 1.64
CA VAL A 68 5.17 2.36 1.05
C VAL A 68 4.22 1.67 0.06
N PHE A 69 2.96 2.04 0.09
CA PHE A 69 1.96 1.72 -0.94
C PHE A 69 1.59 3.00 -1.69
N LEU A 70 1.82 3.03 -3.00
CA LEU A 70 1.38 4.12 -3.86
C LEU A 70 0.04 3.73 -4.49
N SER A 71 -1.04 4.44 -4.16
CA SER A 71 -2.35 4.31 -4.82
C SER A 71 -2.54 5.49 -5.77
N PHE A 72 -2.85 5.23 -7.04
CA PHE A 72 -2.91 6.29 -8.06
C PHE A 72 -3.77 5.89 -9.25
N ARG A 73 -4.28 6.89 -9.97
CA ARG A 73 -4.94 6.65 -11.25
C ARG A 73 -3.90 6.40 -12.34
N GLY A 74 -3.77 5.14 -12.76
CA GLY A 74 -2.84 4.74 -13.81
C GLY A 74 -2.90 5.62 -15.07
N GLU A 75 -4.11 5.92 -15.53
CA GLU A 75 -4.34 6.75 -16.73
C GLU A 75 -3.77 8.17 -16.61
N ASP A 76 -3.72 8.73 -15.41
CA ASP A 76 -3.32 10.10 -15.17
C ASP A 76 -1.81 10.22 -14.96
N THR A 77 -1.20 9.28 -14.23
CA THR A 77 0.13 9.50 -13.66
C THR A 77 1.14 8.35 -13.83
N ARG A 78 0.72 7.19 -14.39
CA ARG A 78 1.54 5.97 -14.46
C ARG A 78 2.92 6.17 -15.04
N HIS A 79 3.03 6.89 -16.17
CA HIS A 79 4.30 7.01 -16.91
C HIS A 79 5.04 8.32 -16.63
N GLY A 80 4.45 9.21 -15.84
CA GLY A 80 5.02 10.51 -15.48
C GLY A 80 5.31 10.58 -13.99
N PHE A 81 4.56 11.44 -13.30
CA PHE A 81 4.80 11.81 -11.90
C PHE A 81 4.94 10.62 -10.94
N THR A 82 4.01 9.66 -10.98
CA THR A 82 4.02 8.52 -10.04
C THR A 82 5.18 7.55 -10.31
N LYS A 83 5.56 7.36 -11.59
CA LYS A 83 6.75 6.55 -11.94
C LYS A 83 8.02 7.12 -11.34
N HIS A 84 8.20 8.44 -11.42
CA HIS A 84 9.38 9.09 -10.88
C HIS A 84 9.45 8.98 -9.35
N ILE A 85 8.32 9.10 -8.64
CA ILE A 85 8.27 8.83 -7.19
C ILE A 85 8.70 7.39 -6.91
N TYR A 86 8.13 6.42 -7.64
CA TYR A 86 8.47 5.01 -7.45
C TYR A 86 9.96 4.73 -7.69
N GLU A 87 10.51 5.19 -8.82
CA GLU A 87 11.93 5.02 -9.17
C GLU A 87 12.86 5.63 -8.12
N GLU A 88 12.50 6.80 -7.59
CA GLU A 88 13.28 7.48 -6.56
C GLU A 88 13.21 6.75 -5.21
N LEU A 89 12.04 6.27 -4.79
CA LEU A 89 11.89 5.45 -3.59
C LEU A 89 12.69 4.15 -3.70
N VAL A 90 12.66 3.49 -4.85
CA VAL A 90 13.47 2.30 -5.12
C VAL A 90 14.96 2.61 -5.08
N ARG A 91 15.39 3.75 -5.65
CA ARG A 91 16.79 4.22 -5.59
C ARG A 91 17.25 4.44 -4.14
N MET A 92 16.34 4.87 -3.29
CA MET A 92 16.55 5.05 -1.84
C MET A 92 16.36 3.75 -1.03
N GLN A 93 16.18 2.62 -1.71
CA GLN A 93 16.02 1.28 -1.11
C GLN A 93 14.76 1.12 -0.25
N VAL A 94 13.70 1.90 -0.55
CA VAL A 94 12.38 1.81 0.08
C VAL A 94 11.52 0.82 -0.71
N ARG A 95 11.04 -0.25 -0.04
CA ARG A 95 10.21 -1.30 -0.64
C ARG A 95 8.82 -0.74 -0.94
N THR A 96 8.59 -0.37 -2.18
CA THR A 96 7.36 0.32 -2.57
C THR A 96 6.46 -0.60 -3.38
N PHE A 97 5.21 -0.75 -2.97
CA PHE A 97 4.17 -1.31 -3.82
C PHE A 97 3.65 -0.23 -4.77
N PHE A 98 3.66 -0.54 -6.06
CA PHE A 98 3.23 0.35 -7.13
C PHE A 98 1.91 -0.16 -7.68
N ASP A 99 0.80 0.39 -7.19
CA ASP A 99 -0.53 -0.10 -7.54
C ASP A 99 -0.91 0.26 -8.99
N ASN A 100 -0.73 -0.71 -9.89
CA ASN A 100 -0.77 -0.51 -11.32
C ASN A 100 -2.06 -1.06 -11.96
N GLU A 101 -3.22 -0.62 -11.48
CA GLU A 101 -4.50 -1.30 -11.72
C GLU A 101 -4.97 -1.43 -13.17
N GLU A 102 -4.53 -0.60 -14.13
CA GLU A 102 -5.11 -0.72 -15.48
C GLU A 102 -4.53 -1.85 -16.35
N LEU A 103 -3.45 -2.50 -15.94
CA LEU A 103 -2.77 -3.49 -16.79
C LEU A 103 -3.04 -4.94 -16.40
N GLU A 104 -3.69 -5.21 -15.27
CA GLU A 104 -3.86 -6.57 -14.77
C GLU A 104 -5.34 -6.80 -14.43
N THR A 105 -6.04 -7.65 -15.19
CA THR A 105 -7.48 -7.95 -15.01
C THR A 105 -7.67 -9.37 -14.48
N GLY A 106 -8.36 -9.56 -13.34
CA GLY A 106 -8.79 -10.88 -12.82
C GLY A 106 -8.90 -11.02 -11.28
N ASP A 107 -9.58 -12.07 -10.81
CA ASP A 107 -9.88 -12.32 -9.38
C ASP A 107 -8.65 -12.55 -8.49
N LYS A 108 -7.56 -13.08 -9.04
CA LYS A 108 -6.29 -13.30 -8.31
C LYS A 108 -5.60 -11.99 -7.87
N ILE A 109 -6.07 -10.85 -8.39
CA ILE A 109 -5.50 -9.52 -8.13
C ILE A 109 -6.11 -8.91 -6.89
N GLY A 110 -7.41 -9.11 -6.64
CA GLY A 110 -8.06 -8.63 -5.43
C GLY A 110 -7.36 -9.13 -4.16
N ASP A 111 -6.92 -10.39 -4.17
CA ASP A 111 -6.18 -10.98 -3.06
C ASP A 111 -4.76 -10.38 -2.93
N ARG A 112 -4.02 -10.22 -4.04
CA ARG A 112 -2.69 -9.58 -4.01
C ARG A 112 -2.77 -8.13 -3.55
N LEU A 113 -3.78 -7.39 -3.98
CA LEU A 113 -3.97 -5.99 -3.65
C LEU A 113 -4.36 -5.80 -2.19
N SER A 114 -5.35 -6.56 -1.71
CA SER A 114 -5.72 -6.58 -0.29
C SER A 114 -4.54 -6.99 0.61
N ASN A 115 -3.74 -7.97 0.17
CA ASN A 115 -2.55 -8.39 0.91
C ASN A 115 -1.46 -7.30 0.90
N ALA A 116 -1.23 -6.63 -0.23
CA ALA A 116 -0.29 -5.53 -0.32
C ALA A 116 -0.73 -4.35 0.57
N ILE A 117 -2.01 -3.99 0.57
CA ILE A 117 -2.56 -2.95 1.44
C ILE A 117 -2.32 -3.32 2.92
N LYS A 118 -2.75 -4.52 3.35
CA LYS A 118 -2.54 -5.01 4.72
C LYS A 118 -1.06 -5.16 5.09
N GLY A 119 -0.22 -5.44 4.11
CA GLY A 119 1.22 -5.64 4.21
C GLY A 119 2.04 -4.36 4.12
N SER A 120 1.43 -3.18 3.98
CA SER A 120 2.14 -1.89 3.79
C SER A 120 2.16 -1.02 5.05
N GLU A 121 3.30 -0.38 5.35
CA GLU A 121 3.46 0.48 6.53
C GLU A 121 2.83 1.87 6.34
N ILE A 122 3.09 2.49 5.19
CA ILE A 122 2.67 3.86 4.85
C ILE A 122 1.90 3.86 3.53
N PHE A 123 0.83 4.66 3.45
CA PHE A 123 0.02 4.80 2.25
C PHE A 123 0.15 6.20 1.66
N VAL A 124 0.35 6.28 0.34
CA VAL A 124 0.48 7.54 -0.40
C VAL A 124 -0.53 7.53 -1.54
N PRO A 125 -1.79 7.95 -1.29
CA PRO A 125 -2.75 8.19 -2.36
C PRO A 125 -2.35 9.44 -3.14
N ILE A 126 -2.16 9.29 -4.45
CA ILE A 126 -1.84 10.37 -5.38
C ILE A 126 -3.14 10.77 -6.08
N PHE A 127 -3.81 11.76 -5.51
CA PHE A 127 -5.06 12.32 -5.98
C PHE A 127 -4.81 13.17 -7.23
N SER A 128 -5.23 12.63 -8.38
CA SER A 128 -5.22 13.29 -9.69
C SER A 128 -6.65 13.63 -10.14
N VAL A 129 -6.80 14.39 -11.22
CA VAL A 129 -8.11 14.90 -11.69
C VAL A 129 -9.16 13.80 -11.86
N ARG A 130 -8.76 12.60 -12.35
CA ARG A 130 -9.67 11.46 -12.61
C ARG A 130 -9.52 10.32 -11.62
N TYR A 131 -8.93 10.56 -10.44
CA TYR A 131 -8.79 9.53 -9.41
C TYR A 131 -10.14 8.91 -9.05
N ALA A 132 -11.16 9.74 -8.83
CA ALA A 132 -12.50 9.30 -8.46
C ALA A 132 -13.30 8.63 -9.60
N ASP A 133 -12.82 8.67 -10.84
CA ASP A 133 -13.45 7.98 -11.97
C ASP A 133 -13.20 6.47 -11.89
N SER A 134 -12.12 6.06 -11.21
CA SER A 134 -11.79 4.65 -11.01
C SER A 134 -12.44 4.11 -9.74
N ARG A 135 -13.41 3.22 -9.92
CA ARG A 135 -13.99 2.44 -8.82
C ARG A 135 -12.92 1.72 -7.99
N TRP A 136 -11.88 1.22 -8.67
CA TRP A 136 -10.82 0.48 -8.02
C TRP A 136 -10.02 1.37 -7.06
N CYS A 137 -9.52 2.52 -7.52
CA CYS A 137 -8.88 3.53 -6.67
C CYS A 137 -9.75 3.97 -5.47
N LEU A 138 -11.08 4.04 -5.62
CA LEU A 138 -12.01 4.33 -4.52
C LEU A 138 -12.14 3.17 -3.51
N MET A 139 -12.15 1.92 -4.00
CA MET A 139 -12.15 0.73 -3.14
C MET A 139 -10.85 0.61 -2.36
N GLU A 140 -9.71 0.80 -3.02
CA GLU A 140 -8.41 0.79 -2.37
C GLU A 140 -8.33 1.84 -1.28
N LEU A 141 -8.77 3.08 -1.58
CA LEU A 141 -8.73 4.17 -0.61
C LEU A 141 -9.56 3.83 0.64
N ALA A 142 -10.72 3.20 0.46
CA ALA A 142 -11.52 2.72 1.59
C ALA A 142 -10.80 1.67 2.43
N ASP A 143 -10.10 0.73 1.79
CA ASP A 143 -9.32 -0.30 2.51
C ASP A 143 -8.06 0.28 3.19
N ILE A 144 -7.40 1.26 2.56
CA ILE A 144 -6.30 2.04 3.13
C ILE A 144 -6.76 2.75 4.42
N VAL A 145 -7.90 3.44 4.38
CA VAL A 145 -8.43 4.15 5.56
C VAL A 145 -8.77 3.19 6.69
N LYS A 146 -9.27 1.99 6.39
CA LYS A 146 -9.53 0.95 7.42
C LYS A 146 -8.27 0.42 8.08
N CYS A 147 -7.11 0.48 7.43
CA CYS A 147 -5.86 0.00 8.02
C CYS A 147 -5.42 0.85 9.23
N ASN A 148 -5.93 2.08 9.35
CA ASN A 148 -5.62 3.01 10.44
C ASN A 148 -4.10 3.20 10.64
N ARG A 149 -3.38 3.38 9.53
CA ARG A 149 -1.93 3.68 9.49
C ARG A 149 -1.69 5.06 8.88
N LEU A 150 -0.43 5.43 8.75
CA LEU A 150 -0.03 6.73 8.20
C LEU A 150 -0.44 6.84 6.73
N ILE A 151 -1.25 7.86 6.42
CA ILE A 151 -1.64 8.26 5.07
C ILE A 151 -1.00 9.62 4.79
N ILE A 152 -0.27 9.72 3.67
CA ILE A 152 0.36 10.96 3.20
C ILE A 152 -0.19 11.24 1.79
N PRO A 153 -1.30 12.00 1.67
CA PRO A 153 -1.86 12.29 0.37
C PRO A 153 -0.96 13.23 -0.45
N VAL A 154 -0.93 13.01 -1.76
CA VAL A 154 -0.36 13.93 -2.73
C VAL A 154 -1.49 14.41 -3.63
N PHE A 155 -1.73 15.72 -3.65
CA PHE A 155 -2.75 16.37 -4.46
C PHE A 155 -2.08 16.91 -5.73
N LEU A 156 -2.26 16.20 -6.84
CA LEU A 156 -1.63 16.52 -8.12
C LEU A 156 -2.63 17.25 -9.02
N HIS A 157 -2.45 18.57 -9.15
CA HIS A 157 -3.32 19.46 -9.94
C HIS A 157 -4.80 19.40 -9.50
N VAL A 158 -5.03 19.17 -8.21
CA VAL A 158 -6.36 19.10 -7.60
C VAL A 158 -6.36 19.82 -6.26
N ASN A 159 -7.48 20.46 -5.94
CA ASN A 159 -7.66 21.12 -4.64
C ASN A 159 -7.95 20.06 -3.56
N PRO A 160 -7.21 20.01 -2.43
CA PRO A 160 -7.51 19.12 -1.31
C PRO A 160 -8.95 19.23 -0.79
N VAL A 161 -9.54 20.43 -0.85
CA VAL A 161 -10.93 20.67 -0.44
C VAL A 161 -11.91 19.94 -1.35
N ASP A 162 -11.64 19.90 -2.65
CA ASP A 162 -12.49 19.20 -3.62
C ASP A 162 -12.46 17.68 -3.37
N VAL A 163 -11.28 17.13 -3.06
CA VAL A 163 -11.14 15.73 -2.64
C VAL A 163 -11.93 15.46 -1.35
N GLN A 164 -11.73 16.31 -0.34
CA GLN A 164 -12.31 16.15 1.00
C GLN A 164 -13.84 16.25 1.00
N LYS A 165 -14.40 17.16 0.20
CA LYS A 165 -15.85 17.42 0.14
C LYS A 165 -16.52 16.73 -1.04
N GLN A 166 -15.75 16.06 -1.90
CA GLN A 166 -16.20 15.47 -3.15
C GLN A 166 -16.88 16.52 -4.04
N GLU A 167 -16.21 17.66 -4.21
CA GLU A 167 -16.61 18.74 -5.13
C GLU A 167 -15.86 18.58 -6.47
N GLY A 168 -16.22 19.37 -7.47
CA GLY A 168 -15.58 19.33 -8.79
C GLY A 168 -15.59 17.94 -9.45
N THR A 169 -14.41 17.49 -9.89
CA THR A 169 -14.26 16.19 -10.57
C THR A 169 -14.44 15.00 -9.63
N TYR A 170 -14.35 15.19 -8.31
CA TYR A 170 -14.51 14.11 -7.33
C TYR A 170 -15.97 13.79 -7.02
N GLY A 171 -16.88 14.76 -7.17
CA GLY A 171 -18.32 14.56 -6.93
C GLY A 171 -19.06 13.92 -8.09
N SER A 172 -18.62 14.21 -9.31
CA SER A 172 -19.32 13.86 -10.56
C SER A 172 -19.51 12.35 -10.79
N PRO A 173 -18.55 11.46 -10.47
CA PRO A 173 -18.69 10.02 -10.72
C PRO A 173 -19.61 9.29 -9.74
N LEU A 174 -19.76 9.81 -8.51
CA LEU A 174 -20.37 9.09 -7.38
C LEU A 174 -21.85 8.71 -7.62
N PRO A 175 -22.72 9.57 -8.19
CA PRO A 175 -24.10 9.19 -8.51
C PRO A 175 -24.19 7.99 -9.47
N GLY A 176 -23.31 7.91 -10.46
CA GLY A 176 -23.26 6.79 -11.41
C GLY A 176 -22.80 5.47 -10.77
N PHE A 177 -22.10 5.54 -9.64
CA PHE A 177 -21.75 4.37 -8.85
C PHE A 177 -22.86 3.94 -7.90
N MET A 178 -23.68 4.86 -7.38
CA MET A 178 -24.79 4.51 -6.48
C MET A 178 -25.74 3.49 -7.14
N GLY A 179 -26.09 3.68 -8.41
CA GLY A 179 -26.95 2.75 -9.15
C GLY A 179 -26.32 1.39 -9.42
N ARG A 180 -24.98 1.30 -9.47
CA ARG A 180 -24.24 0.06 -9.82
C ARG A 180 -23.78 -0.74 -8.60
N PHE A 181 -23.42 -0.07 -7.51
CA PHE A 181 -22.76 -0.68 -6.35
C PHE A 181 -23.54 -0.48 -5.04
N GLY A 182 -24.61 0.32 -5.07
CA GLY A 182 -25.43 0.62 -3.90
C GLY A 182 -24.93 1.82 -3.10
N GLU A 183 -25.85 2.39 -2.32
CA GLU A 183 -25.61 3.60 -1.54
C GLU A 183 -24.57 3.40 -0.42
N GLU A 184 -24.56 2.23 0.21
CA GLU A 184 -23.63 1.92 1.31
C GLU A 184 -22.17 1.99 0.85
N LYS A 185 -21.86 1.39 -0.31
CA LYS A 185 -20.51 1.42 -0.89
C LYS A 185 -20.08 2.82 -1.27
N VAL A 186 -20.98 3.63 -1.84
CA VAL A 186 -20.66 5.02 -2.18
C VAL A 186 -20.45 5.86 -0.92
N LYS A 187 -21.19 5.61 0.17
CA LYS A 187 -20.96 6.26 1.47
C LYS A 187 -19.57 5.93 2.01
N GLU A 188 -19.16 4.66 1.91
CA GLU A 188 -17.83 4.21 2.31
C GLU A 188 -16.72 4.94 1.53
N TRP A 189 -16.85 5.07 0.21
CA TRP A 189 -15.87 5.78 -0.62
C TRP A 189 -15.84 7.28 -0.35
N LYS A 190 -16.99 7.92 -0.15
CA LYS A 190 -17.08 9.33 0.26
C LYS A 190 -16.36 9.58 1.56
N GLU A 191 -16.56 8.71 2.54
CA GLU A 191 -15.90 8.80 3.83
C GLU A 191 -14.38 8.61 3.70
N ALA A 192 -13.94 7.67 2.87
CA ALA A 192 -12.52 7.46 2.60
C ALA A 192 -11.86 8.70 1.97
N LEU A 193 -12.49 9.30 0.95
CA LEU A 193 -12.04 10.56 0.33
C LEU A 193 -12.02 11.70 1.35
N ARG A 194 -13.03 11.79 2.22
CA ARG A 194 -13.10 12.81 3.29
C ARG A 194 -11.97 12.66 4.30
N VAL A 195 -11.66 11.43 4.73
CA VAL A 195 -10.59 11.14 5.69
C VAL A 195 -9.22 11.42 5.08
N ALA A 196 -8.95 10.86 3.90
CA ALA A 196 -7.67 11.02 3.23
C ALA A 196 -7.44 12.45 2.74
N GLY A 197 -8.47 13.12 2.20
CA GLY A 197 -8.38 14.52 1.77
C GLY A 197 -8.16 15.52 2.91
N LYS A 198 -8.49 15.14 4.16
CA LYS A 198 -8.20 15.95 5.36
C LYS A 198 -6.78 15.69 5.91
N ALA A 199 -6.13 14.60 5.52
CA ALA A 199 -4.81 14.24 6.04
C ALA A 199 -3.73 15.24 5.58
N PRO A 200 -2.71 15.51 6.41
CA PRO A 200 -1.61 16.39 6.01
C PRO A 200 -0.81 15.76 4.87
N GLY A 201 -0.59 16.53 3.80
CA GLY A 201 0.02 16.03 2.57
C GLY A 201 0.71 17.12 1.76
N PHE A 202 0.91 16.86 0.48
CA PHE A 202 1.61 17.75 -0.45
C PHE A 202 0.71 18.13 -1.62
N THR A 203 0.69 19.41 -2.00
CA THR A 203 -0.08 19.91 -3.15
C THR A 203 0.87 20.35 -4.27
N LEU A 204 0.67 19.82 -5.47
CA LEU A 204 1.28 20.32 -6.71
C LEU A 204 0.25 21.12 -7.47
N ASP A 205 0.52 22.41 -7.62
CA ASP A 205 -0.21 23.28 -8.53
C ASP A 205 0.61 23.45 -9.83
N ASP A 206 -0.07 23.79 -10.92
CA ASP A 206 0.58 24.23 -12.16
C ASP A 206 1.17 25.63 -11.91
N ASP A 207 2.47 25.73 -11.63
CA ASP A 207 3.19 27.01 -11.64
C ASP A 207 3.28 27.60 -13.07
#